data_AF-A0A945TYZ1-F1
#
_entry.id   AF-A0A945TYZ1-F1
#
_cell.length_a   1.000
_cell.length_b   1.000
_cell.length_c   1.000
_cell.angle_alpha   90.00
_cell.angle_beta   90.00
_cell.angle_gamma   90.00
#
_symmetry.space_group_name_H-M   'P 1'
#
loop_
_entity.id
_entity.type
_entity.pdbx_description
1 polymer ?
#
loop_
_entity_poly.entity_id
_entity_poly.type
_entity_poly.pdbx_seq_one_letter_code
_entity_poly.pdbx_strand_id
1 'polypeptide(L)' 'MEITEIFETMEYSPAPESPDLALEWLKEHKSKFRLFINGKWCKAKSGKVFSTDNPANGKKLAS' A
#
# COMPACT_ATOMS: atom_id res chain seq x y z
N MET A 1 30.91 -7.46 2.01
CA MET A 1 30.06 -8.06 3.05
C MET A 1 30.51 -9.49 3.17
N GLU A 2 31.11 -9.84 4.31
CA GLU A 2 31.43 -11.24 4.63
C GLU A 2 30.16 -11.96 5.11
N ILE A 3 30.02 -13.25 4.80
CA ILE A 3 28.82 -14.05 5.11
C ILE A 3 28.56 -14.10 6.63
N THR A 4 29.62 -14.11 7.44
CA THR A 4 29.56 -14.09 8.90
C THR A 4 28.87 -12.85 9.46
N GLU A 5 29.10 -11.68 8.87
CA GLU A 5 28.46 -10.43 9.31
C GLU A 5 26.94 -10.46 9.09
N ILE A 6 26.46 -11.07 8.00
CA ILE A 6 25.03 -11.20 7.69
C ILE A 6 24.33 -12.11 8.71
N PHE A 7 24.99 -13.17 9.18
CA PHE A 7 24.46 -14.04 10.23
C PHE A 7 24.37 -13.35 11.60
N GLU A 8 25.22 -12.36 11.87
CA GLU A 8 25.17 -11.57 13.10
C GLU A 8 24.14 -10.43 13.03
N THR A 9 24.10 -9.68 11.92
CA THR A 9 23.17 -8.55 11.76
C THR A 9 21.74 -8.98 11.46
N MET A 10 21.57 -10.22 10.97
CA MET A 10 20.32 -10.71 10.38
C MET A 10 19.74 -9.71 9.36
N GLU A 11 20.61 -9.02 8.62
CA GLU A 11 20.18 -8.04 7.63
C GLU A 11 19.29 -8.70 6.59
N TYR A 12 18.02 -8.31 6.60
CA TYR A 12 17.11 -8.64 5.52
C TYR A 12 17.61 -7.95 4.26
N SER A 13 17.96 -8.75 3.26
CA SER A 13 18.13 -8.24 1.90
C SER A 13 16.82 -7.58 1.44
N PRO A 14 16.91 -6.57 0.56
CA PRO A 14 15.72 -5.88 0.06
C PRO A 14 14.72 -6.89 -0.50
N ALA A 15 13.44 -6.66 -0.21
CA ALA A 15 12.38 -7.48 -0.77
C ALA A 15 12.54 -7.51 -2.30
N PRO A 16 12.62 -8.70 -2.92
CA PRO A 16 12.82 -8.79 -4.36
C PRO A 16 11.63 -8.25 -5.15
N GLU A 17 10.48 -8.07 -4.49
CA GLU A 17 9.26 -7.53 -5.07
C GLU A 17 9.23 -6.00 -4.96
N SER A 18 9.06 -5.32 -6.09
CA SER A 18 8.92 -3.86 -6.09
C SER A 18 7.48 -3.43 -5.77
N PRO A 19 7.28 -2.41 -4.92
CA PRO A 19 5.97 -1.79 -4.71
C PRO A 19 5.48 -0.96 -5.90
N ASP A 20 6.31 -0.71 -6.92
CA ASP A 20 6.03 0.24 -8.01
C ASP A 20 4.72 -0.07 -8.74
N LEU A 21 4.49 -1.33 -9.11
CA LEU A 21 3.27 -1.75 -9.81
C LEU A 21 1.99 -1.46 -8.98
N ALA A 22 2.06 -1.69 -7.67
CA ALA A 22 0.94 -1.39 -6.77
C ALA A 22 0.71 0.12 -6.65
N LEU A 23 1.79 0.91 -6.59
CA LEU A 23 1.71 2.37 -6.55
C LEU A 23 1.17 2.96 -7.86
N GLU A 24 1.53 2.39 -9.02
CA GLU A 24 0.97 2.77 -10.31
C GLU A 24 -0.53 2.47 -10.38
N TRP A 25 -0.93 1.26 -10.00
CA TRP A 25 -2.34 0.87 -9.94
C TRP A 25 -3.16 1.82 -9.06
N LEU A 26 -2.65 2.19 -7.88
CA LEU A 26 -3.31 3.18 -7.01
C LEU A 26 -3.48 4.54 -7.70
N LYS A 27 -2.48 5.01 -8.44
CA LYS A 27 -2.55 6.26 -9.20
C LYS A 27 -3.58 6.20 -10.32
N GLU A 28 -3.64 5.10 -11.06
CA GLU A 28 -4.66 4.88 -12.11
C GLU A 28 -6.08 4.97 -11.55
N HIS A 29 -6.27 4.48 -10.32
CA HIS A 29 -7.55 4.55 -9.59
C HIS A 29 -7.73 5.85 -8.79
N LYS A 30 -6.86 6.85 -9.02
CA LYS A 30 -6.88 8.17 -8.38
C LYS A 30 -6.82 8.12 -6.85
N SER A 31 -6.28 7.03 -6.28
CA SER A 31 -6.20 6.80 -4.84
C SER A 31 -7.54 6.99 -4.12
N LYS A 32 -8.67 6.73 -4.81
CA LYS A 32 -10.01 6.94 -4.28
C LYS A 32 -10.89 5.73 -4.50
N PHE A 33 -11.36 5.14 -3.41
CA PHE A 33 -12.16 3.93 -3.46
C PHE A 33 -13.55 4.17 -2.90
N ARG A 34 -14.49 3.37 -3.39
CA ARG A 34 -15.89 3.38 -2.98
C ARG A 34 -16.26 1.99 -2.49
N LEU A 35 -17.43 1.88 -1.87
CA LEU A 35 -17.96 0.58 -1.50
C LEU A 35 -18.35 -0.16 -2.79
N PHE A 36 -18.09 -1.46 -2.87
CA PHE A 36 -18.56 -2.29 -3.97
C PHE A 36 -19.68 -3.20 -3.45
N ILE A 37 -20.92 -2.89 -3.80
CA ILE A 37 -22.12 -3.56 -3.27
C ILE A 37 -22.99 -3.96 -4.46
N ASN A 38 -23.36 -5.24 -4.54
CA ASN A 38 -24.20 -5.79 -5.59
C ASN A 38 -23.68 -5.49 -7.01
N GLY A 39 -22.38 -5.72 -7.24
CA GLY A 39 -21.74 -5.51 -8.54
C GLY A 39 -21.56 -4.04 -8.94
N LYS A 40 -21.83 -3.08 -8.04
CA LYS A 40 -21.78 -1.64 -8.32
C LYS A 40 -20.95 -0.89 -7.29
N TRP A 41 -20.23 0.13 -7.78
CA TRP A 41 -19.52 1.07 -6.92
C TRP A 41 -20.48 2.11 -6.32
N CYS A 42 -20.64 2.09 -5.01
CA CYS A 42 -21.55 2.92 -4.23
C CYS A 42 -20.79 3.83 -3.25
N LYS A 43 -21.22 5.08 -3.11
CA LYS A 43 -20.72 5.95 -2.02
C LYS A 43 -21.32 5.48 -0.69
N ALA A 44 -20.57 5.66 0.40
CA ALA A 44 -21.13 5.50 1.74
C ALA A 44 -22.33 6.46 1.92
N LYS A 45 -23.40 5.99 2.57
CA LYS A 45 -24.60 6.81 2.83
C LYS A 45 -24.26 8.08 3.63
N SER A 46 -23.26 8.00 4.52
CA SER A 46 -22.76 9.12 5.32
C SER A 46 -21.81 10.05 4.55
N GLY A 47 -21.32 9.64 3.36
CA GLY A 47 -20.27 10.34 2.62
C GLY A 47 -18.89 10.33 3.29
N LYS A 48 -18.75 9.70 4.47
CA LYS A 48 -17.48 9.62 5.20
C LYS A 48 -16.51 8.70 4.50
N VAL A 49 -15.28 9.15 4.39
CA VAL A 49 -14.10 8.40 3.93
C VAL A 49 -12.98 8.59 4.93
N PHE A 50 -12.01 7.69 4.95
CA PHE A 50 -10.85 7.75 5.85
C PHE A 50 -9.56 7.58 5.06
N SER A 51 -8.46 8.18 5.53
CA SER A 51 -7.15 7.97 4.90
C SER A 51 -6.66 6.56 5.19
N THR A 52 -6.10 5.92 4.17
CA THR A 52 -5.26 4.74 4.33
C THR A 52 -3.83 5.17 4.09
N ASP A 53 -2.99 4.99 5.08
CA ASP A 53 -1.61 5.45 5.10
C ASP A 53 -0.65 4.24 5.12
N ASN A 54 0.50 4.36 4.46
CA ASN A 54 1.50 3.31 4.37
C ASN A 54 2.17 3.12 5.75
N PRO A 55 2.08 1.93 6.37
CA PRO A 55 2.62 1.72 7.71
C PRO A 55 4.15 1.84 7.78
N ALA A 56 4.87 1.65 6.68
CA ALA A 56 6.34 1.70 6.66
C ALA A 56 6.89 3.13 6.68
N ASN A 57 6.13 4.13 6.22
CA ASN A 57 6.64 5.51 6.07
C ASN A 57 5.60 6.61 6.36
N GLY A 58 4.37 6.25 6.73
CA GLY A 58 3.28 7.17 7.03
C GLY A 58 2.70 7.92 5.83
N LYS A 59 3.12 7.64 4.60
CA LYS A 59 2.62 8.34 3.41
C LYS A 59 1.22 7.86 3.03
N LYS A 60 0.32 8.80 2.70
CA LYS A 60 -1.04 8.48 2.26
C LYS A 60 -1.04 7.65 0.97
N LEU A 61 -1.79 6.54 0.99
CA LEU A 61 -2.00 5.65 -0.15
C LEU A 61 -3.35 5.91 -0.83
N ALA A 62 -4.43 6.03 -0.05
CA ALA A 62 -5.79 6.17 -0.59
C ALA A 62 -6.79 6.80 0.41
N SER A 63 -7.99 7.14 -0.06
CA SER A 63 -9.15 7.50 0.76
C SER A 63 -10.49 7.31 0.05
#